data_AF-A0A2N2H328-F1
#
_entry.id   AF-A0A2N2H328-F1
#
_cell.length_a   1.000
_cell.length_b   1.000
_cell.length_c   1.000
_cell.angle_alpha   90.00
_cell.angle_beta   90.00
_cell.angle_gamma   90.00
#
_symmetry.space_group_name_H-M   'P 1'
#
loop_
_entity.id
_entity.type
_entity.pdbx_description
1 polymer ?
#
loop_
_entity_poly.entity_id
_entity_poly.type
_entity_poly.pdbx_seq_one_letter_code
_entity_poly.pdbx_strand_id
1 'polypeptide(L)'
;MRAFRNSFLLFCLTTLLFALPSSGADWRSLDQPIGTLVVVETAATVNARLGGNPPFETTTDVTTITTGVPQYFVRFYNPTDPVNPSGPLGSWIMRAAAVRGLTPTEVRDLFALPSMPTNMTMILVPPGYNVYTGIAGPIAGWGAGGGLQSKLIGPPWVPAGNFFNQQAVMDYVLSYRLLAPDGNAGRIAAYLDGRIPAAYTDLELVYLNLDMLYTRDTSSRFRSALDQIGPGRYDLLAKNGLYAAVLFTDAVDSRISSLFSGKPSDLPVFNQFAGHALPMETEKQD
;
A
#
# COMPACT_ATOMS: atom_id res chain seq x y z
N MET A 1 18.29 -26.19 65.14
CA MET A 1 18.90 -26.81 63.94
C MET A 1 17.95 -27.84 63.37
N ARG A 2 17.27 -27.53 62.26
CA ARG A 2 16.94 -28.44 61.15
C ARG A 2 16.20 -27.62 60.09
N ALA A 3 16.86 -27.50 58.95
CA ALA A 3 16.55 -26.57 57.88
C ALA A 3 15.41 -27.09 56.99
N PHE A 4 14.48 -26.19 56.68
CA PHE A 4 13.60 -26.28 55.53
C PHE A 4 14.44 -26.26 54.25
N ARG A 5 14.26 -27.24 53.37
CA ARG A 5 14.90 -27.26 52.04
C ARG A 5 13.80 -27.16 50.99
N ASN A 6 13.51 -25.94 50.57
CA ASN A 6 12.64 -25.64 49.44
C ASN A 6 13.36 -26.03 48.14
N SER A 7 12.76 -26.97 47.40
CA SER A 7 13.13 -27.29 46.01
C SER A 7 12.71 -26.14 45.11
N PHE A 8 13.68 -25.42 44.55
CA PHE A 8 13.48 -24.52 43.42
C PHE A 8 13.78 -25.31 42.14
N LEU A 9 12.74 -25.67 41.39
CA LEU A 9 12.89 -26.20 40.03
C LEU A 9 13.33 -25.03 39.13
N LEU A 10 14.55 -25.11 38.61
CA LEU A 10 15.05 -24.24 37.54
C LEU A 10 14.51 -24.79 36.21
N PHE A 11 13.49 -24.15 35.64
CA PHE A 11 13.06 -24.42 34.26
C PHE A 11 13.96 -23.59 33.32
N CYS A 12 14.99 -24.23 32.76
CA CYS A 12 15.75 -23.67 31.63
C CYS A 12 14.83 -23.65 30.40
N LEU A 13 14.29 -22.48 30.08
CA LEU A 13 13.58 -22.23 28.82
C LEU A 13 14.63 -21.97 27.73
N THR A 14 15.21 -23.04 27.18
CA THR A 14 15.99 -22.93 25.93
C THR A 14 15.01 -22.66 24.79
N THR A 15 15.01 -21.42 24.30
CA THR A 15 14.37 -21.02 23.05
C THR A 15 15.05 -21.73 21.88
N LEU A 16 14.56 -22.93 21.60
CA LEU A 16 14.83 -23.66 20.39
C LEU A 16 14.05 -22.98 19.27
N LEU A 17 14.70 -22.04 18.57
CA LEU A 17 14.30 -21.59 17.24
C LEU A 17 14.42 -22.80 16.30
N PHE A 18 13.45 -23.69 16.36
CA PHE A 18 13.16 -24.56 15.24
C PHE A 18 12.70 -23.64 14.11
N ALA A 19 13.54 -23.50 13.08
CA ALA A 19 13.05 -23.22 11.75
C ALA A 19 11.99 -24.29 11.47
N LEU A 20 10.72 -23.90 11.54
CA LEU A 20 9.65 -24.78 11.11
C LEU A 20 9.99 -25.09 9.64
N PRO A 21 10.14 -26.37 9.25
CA PRO A 21 10.10 -26.70 7.84
C PRO A 21 8.77 -26.12 7.35
N SER A 22 8.80 -25.27 6.34
CA SER A 22 7.60 -24.80 5.67
C SER A 22 6.90 -26.06 5.13
N SER A 23 5.97 -26.61 5.90
CA SER A 23 5.06 -27.64 5.44
C SER A 23 4.47 -27.10 4.13
N GLY A 24 4.74 -27.79 3.02
CA GLY A 24 4.59 -27.26 1.66
C GLY A 24 3.29 -26.47 1.53
N ALA A 25 3.42 -25.16 1.33
CA ALA A 25 2.26 -24.28 1.22
C ALA A 25 1.37 -24.77 0.07
N ASP A 26 0.11 -25.07 0.36
CA ASP A 26 -0.87 -25.40 -0.68
C ASP A 26 -0.99 -24.21 -1.62
N TRP A 27 -0.82 -24.44 -2.92
CA TRP A 27 -0.89 -23.38 -3.92
C TRP A 27 -2.20 -22.59 -3.87
N ARG A 28 -3.28 -23.19 -3.34
CA ARG A 28 -4.59 -22.55 -3.13
C ARG A 28 -4.60 -21.47 -2.06
N SER A 29 -3.66 -21.49 -1.12
CA SER A 29 -3.54 -20.46 -0.08
C SER A 29 -2.57 -19.34 -0.46
N LEU A 30 -1.86 -19.48 -1.58
CA LEU A 30 -0.96 -18.46 -2.10
C LEU A 30 -1.74 -17.38 -2.86
N ASP A 31 -1.23 -16.16 -2.83
CA ASP A 31 -1.78 -15.08 -3.64
C ASP A 31 -1.39 -15.25 -5.12
N GLN A 32 -2.19 -16.03 -5.83
CA GLN A 32 -2.02 -16.37 -7.23
C GLN A 32 -2.41 -15.21 -8.15
N PRO A 33 -1.64 -14.90 -9.22
CA PRO A 33 -2.04 -13.93 -10.24
C PRO A 33 -3.48 -14.11 -10.72
N ILE A 34 -4.19 -13.02 -10.95
CA ILE A 34 -5.56 -13.06 -11.48
C ILE A 34 -5.50 -13.57 -12.93
N GLY A 35 -6.13 -14.72 -13.18
CA GLY A 35 -6.13 -15.33 -14.49
C GLY A 35 -6.71 -16.73 -14.50
N THR A 36 -6.41 -17.45 -15.58
CA THR A 36 -6.82 -18.85 -15.76
C THR A 36 -5.70 -19.76 -15.31
N LEU A 37 -5.98 -20.63 -14.33
CA LEU A 37 -5.08 -21.72 -13.97
C LEU A 37 -4.96 -22.69 -15.15
N VAL A 38 -3.74 -22.87 -15.65
CA VAL A 38 -3.44 -23.78 -16.76
C VAL A 38 -3.05 -25.15 -16.23
N VAL A 39 -2.09 -25.19 -15.30
CA VAL A 39 -1.57 -26.44 -14.74
C VAL A 39 -0.97 -26.20 -13.35
N VAL A 40 -0.98 -27.25 -12.53
CA VAL A 40 -0.24 -27.34 -11.27
C VAL A 40 0.77 -28.47 -11.42
N GLU A 41 2.04 -28.18 -11.17
CA GLU A 41 3.13 -29.15 -11.27
C GLU A 41 3.96 -29.11 -9.99
N THR A 42 4.66 -30.20 -9.68
CA THR A 42 5.62 -30.19 -8.57
C THR A 42 6.77 -29.23 -8.88
N ALA A 43 7.27 -28.52 -7.86
CA ALA A 43 8.43 -27.64 -8.02
C ALA A 43 9.64 -28.39 -8.62
N ALA A 44 9.85 -29.66 -8.27
CA ALA A 44 10.91 -30.49 -8.84
C ALA A 44 10.81 -30.59 -10.38
N THR A 45 9.61 -30.76 -10.92
CA THR A 45 9.37 -30.84 -12.37
C THR A 45 9.66 -29.52 -13.06
N VAL A 46 9.18 -28.41 -12.48
CA VAL A 46 9.42 -27.07 -13.03
C VAL A 46 10.90 -26.70 -12.92
N ASN A 47 11.55 -26.96 -11.80
CA ASN A 47 12.98 -26.72 -11.60
C ASN A 47 13.83 -27.49 -12.61
N ALA A 48 13.52 -28.77 -12.86
CA ALA A 48 14.21 -29.56 -13.88
C ALA A 48 14.08 -28.95 -15.29
N ARG A 49 12.89 -28.41 -15.62
CA ARG A 49 12.64 -27.69 -16.88
C ARG A 49 13.41 -26.38 -16.97
N LEU A 50 13.55 -25.65 -15.86
CA LEU A 50 14.25 -24.37 -15.81
C LEU A 50 15.78 -24.53 -15.85
N GLY A 51 16.29 -25.63 -15.30
CA GLY A 51 17.73 -25.89 -15.17
C GLY A 51 18.43 -24.95 -14.18
N GLY A 52 19.70 -25.24 -13.91
CA GLY A 52 20.52 -24.46 -12.96
C GLY A 52 20.14 -24.71 -11.50
N ASN A 53 20.41 -23.71 -10.65
CA ASN A 53 20.00 -23.77 -9.25
C ASN A 53 18.46 -23.75 -9.16
N PRO A 54 17.83 -24.67 -8.41
CA PRO A 54 16.38 -24.81 -8.37
C PRO A 54 15.74 -23.57 -7.75
N PRO A 55 14.99 -22.75 -8.52
CA PRO A 55 14.43 -21.50 -8.00
C PRO A 55 13.22 -21.71 -7.09
N PHE A 56 12.46 -22.80 -7.27
CA PHE A 56 11.27 -23.07 -6.45
C PHE A 56 11.57 -24.10 -5.35
N GLU A 57 10.91 -23.96 -4.20
CA GLU A 57 11.02 -24.87 -3.07
C GLU A 57 10.53 -26.27 -3.47
N THR A 58 11.42 -27.24 -3.46
CA THR A 58 11.20 -28.59 -4.03
C THR A 58 10.06 -29.37 -3.40
N THR A 59 9.68 -29.03 -2.17
CA THR A 59 8.56 -29.63 -1.42
C THR A 59 7.20 -28.96 -1.68
N THR A 60 7.15 -27.96 -2.56
CA THR A 60 5.93 -27.21 -2.91
C THR A 60 5.48 -27.47 -4.35
N ASP A 61 4.27 -27.02 -4.66
CA ASP A 61 3.74 -26.97 -6.02
C ASP A 61 4.01 -25.60 -6.67
N VAL A 62 4.10 -25.61 -8.00
CA VAL A 62 4.17 -24.43 -8.84
C VAL A 62 2.95 -24.42 -9.75
N THR A 63 2.26 -23.28 -9.78
CA THR A 63 1.14 -23.05 -10.68
C THR A 63 1.63 -22.41 -11.96
N THR A 64 0.97 -22.72 -13.07
CA THR A 64 1.03 -21.92 -14.29
C THR A 64 -0.29 -21.22 -14.48
N ILE A 65 -0.27 -19.90 -14.54
CA ILE A 65 -1.46 -19.08 -14.75
C ILE A 65 -1.27 -18.24 -16.01
N THR A 66 -2.28 -18.23 -16.87
CA THR A 66 -2.40 -17.24 -17.93
C THR A 66 -3.12 -16.02 -17.36
N THR A 67 -2.46 -14.86 -17.34
CA THR A 67 -3.03 -13.62 -16.79
C THR A 67 -4.34 -13.25 -17.47
N GLY A 68 -5.37 -12.94 -16.68
CA GLY A 68 -6.69 -12.57 -17.19
C GLY A 68 -6.93 -11.06 -17.24
N VAL A 69 -6.18 -10.30 -16.44
CA VAL A 69 -6.27 -8.84 -16.35
C VAL A 69 -4.87 -8.22 -16.26
N PRO A 70 -4.70 -6.93 -16.58
CA PRO A 70 -3.45 -6.23 -16.36
C PRO A 70 -3.08 -6.22 -14.86
N GLN A 71 -1.85 -6.60 -14.54
CA GLN A 71 -1.36 -6.73 -13.16
C GLN A 71 0.04 -6.12 -12.99
N TYR A 72 0.31 -5.58 -11.81
CA TYR A 72 1.56 -4.91 -11.50
C TYR A 72 2.47 -5.77 -10.62
N PHE A 73 3.75 -5.77 -10.94
CA PHE A 73 4.79 -6.48 -10.22
C PHE A 73 6.03 -5.61 -10.06
N VAL A 74 6.94 -6.04 -9.19
CA VAL A 74 8.28 -5.49 -9.03
C VAL A 74 9.30 -6.53 -9.48
N ARG A 75 10.38 -6.04 -10.09
CA ARG A 75 11.59 -6.82 -10.35
C ARG A 75 12.80 -6.11 -9.76
N PHE A 76 13.69 -6.92 -9.20
CA PHE A 76 15.00 -6.47 -8.77
C PHE A 76 16.08 -6.95 -9.74
N TYR A 77 17.14 -6.15 -9.86
CA TYR A 77 18.29 -6.44 -10.70
C TYR A 77 19.54 -5.71 -10.18
N ASN A 78 20.69 -6.14 -10.67
CA ASN A 78 21.97 -5.48 -10.42
C ASN A 78 22.78 -5.45 -11.72
N PRO A 79 22.87 -4.30 -12.41
CA PRO A 79 23.57 -4.21 -13.68
C PRO A 79 25.10 -4.23 -13.53
N THR A 80 25.61 -4.01 -12.31
CA THR A 80 27.05 -3.91 -12.00
C THR A 80 27.60 -5.10 -11.24
N ASP A 81 26.81 -6.16 -11.03
CA ASP A 81 27.29 -7.36 -10.35
C ASP A 81 28.41 -8.02 -11.18
N PRO A 82 29.55 -8.36 -10.57
CA PRO A 82 30.70 -8.89 -11.30
C PRO A 82 30.51 -10.35 -11.77
N VAL A 83 29.54 -11.08 -11.23
CA VAL A 83 29.33 -12.51 -11.51
C VAL A 83 28.05 -12.75 -12.30
N ASN A 84 26.95 -12.11 -11.90
CA ASN A 84 25.61 -12.28 -12.44
C ASN A 84 24.94 -10.93 -12.77
N PRO A 85 25.50 -10.12 -13.69
CA PRO A 85 24.90 -8.85 -14.06
C PRO A 85 23.51 -9.08 -14.67
N SER A 86 22.54 -8.27 -14.26
CA SER A 86 21.16 -8.36 -14.73
C SER A 86 20.56 -6.99 -15.02
N GLY A 87 19.68 -6.94 -16.03
CA GLY A 87 18.97 -5.73 -16.43
C GLY A 87 17.49 -5.70 -16.01
N PRO A 88 16.81 -4.58 -16.30
CA PRO A 88 15.40 -4.39 -15.98
C PRO A 88 14.48 -5.34 -16.76
N LEU A 89 14.86 -5.74 -17.98
CA LEU A 89 14.07 -6.66 -18.81
C LEU A 89 14.40 -8.12 -18.45
N GLY A 90 13.73 -8.68 -17.46
CA GLY A 90 13.85 -10.10 -17.16
C GLY A 90 12.60 -10.71 -16.55
N SER A 91 12.60 -12.04 -16.44
CA SER A 91 11.38 -12.82 -16.21
C SER A 91 10.96 -12.95 -14.75
N TRP A 92 11.90 -12.82 -13.81
CA TRP A 92 11.62 -12.98 -12.37
C TRP A 92 11.00 -11.70 -11.82
N ILE A 93 9.83 -11.85 -11.21
CA ILE A 93 8.96 -10.78 -10.73
C ILE A 93 8.31 -11.18 -9.39
N MET A 94 8.00 -10.19 -8.56
CA MET A 94 7.39 -10.35 -7.25
C MET A 94 6.21 -9.38 -7.11
N ARG A 95 5.24 -9.70 -6.25
CA ARG A 95 4.20 -8.74 -5.87
C ARG A 95 4.81 -7.66 -4.97
N ALA A 96 4.40 -6.41 -5.16
CA ALA A 96 4.92 -5.28 -4.37
C ALA A 96 4.69 -5.47 -2.86
N ALA A 97 3.55 -6.05 -2.48
CA ALA A 97 3.21 -6.37 -1.09
C ALA A 97 4.21 -7.35 -0.43
N ALA A 98 4.80 -8.28 -1.19
CA ALA A 98 5.73 -9.27 -0.66
C ALA A 98 7.13 -8.70 -0.35
N VAL A 99 7.43 -7.50 -0.86
CA VAL A 99 8.79 -6.91 -0.78
C VAL A 99 8.81 -5.57 -0.05
N ARG A 100 7.65 -4.97 0.21
CA ARG A 100 7.54 -3.66 0.86
C ARG A 100 8.13 -3.67 2.25
N GLY A 101 8.94 -2.66 2.55
CA GLY A 101 9.57 -2.49 3.86
C GLY A 101 10.80 -3.38 4.08
N LEU A 102 11.13 -4.27 3.15
CA LEU A 102 12.35 -5.07 3.22
C LEU A 102 13.56 -4.25 2.78
N THR A 103 14.69 -4.50 3.44
CA THR A 103 16.00 -4.05 2.96
C THR A 103 16.41 -4.84 1.72
N PRO A 104 17.33 -4.33 0.89
CA PRO A 104 17.91 -5.09 -0.21
C PRO A 104 18.40 -6.49 0.22
N THR A 105 19.02 -6.60 1.41
CA THR A 105 19.58 -7.86 1.93
C THR A 105 18.48 -8.87 2.25
N GLU A 106 17.39 -8.42 2.87
CA GLU A 106 16.23 -9.26 3.15
C GLU A 106 15.53 -9.70 1.85
N VAL A 107 15.45 -8.83 0.84
CA VAL A 107 14.96 -9.22 -0.50
C VAL A 107 15.84 -10.29 -1.11
N ARG A 108 17.17 -10.12 -1.06
CA ARG A 108 18.10 -11.13 -1.58
C ARG A 108 17.91 -12.46 -0.89
N ASP A 109 17.79 -12.46 0.44
CA ASP A 109 17.63 -13.68 1.23
C ASP A 109 16.28 -14.38 0.97
N LEU A 110 15.18 -13.62 1.03
CA LEU A 110 13.81 -14.12 0.90
C LEU A 110 13.51 -14.74 -0.48
N PHE A 111 14.15 -14.24 -1.53
CA PHE A 111 13.97 -14.74 -2.90
C PHE A 111 15.19 -15.48 -3.43
N ALA A 112 16.19 -15.73 -2.57
CA ALA A 112 17.46 -16.36 -2.93
C ALA A 112 18.05 -15.77 -4.23
N LEU A 113 18.22 -14.44 -4.30
CA LEU A 113 18.71 -13.78 -5.51
C LEU A 113 20.21 -14.01 -5.72
N PRO A 114 20.68 -14.21 -6.97
CA PRO A 114 22.09 -14.47 -7.27
C PRO A 114 23.01 -13.30 -6.90
N SER A 115 22.51 -12.07 -7.05
CA SER A 115 23.23 -10.82 -6.82
C SER A 115 22.51 -9.97 -5.78
N MET A 116 23.26 -9.10 -5.10
CA MET A 116 22.69 -8.06 -4.25
C MET A 116 21.85 -7.09 -5.09
N PRO A 117 20.53 -6.93 -4.87
CA PRO A 117 19.71 -6.03 -5.67
C PRO A 117 20.09 -4.57 -5.40
N THR A 118 20.48 -3.86 -6.45
CA THR A 118 20.82 -2.41 -6.39
C THR A 118 19.77 -1.56 -7.08
N ASN A 119 19.00 -2.16 -8.00
CA ASN A 119 17.95 -1.51 -8.74
C ASN A 119 16.65 -2.30 -8.71
N MET A 120 15.54 -1.57 -8.92
CA MET A 120 14.22 -2.15 -9.12
C MET A 120 13.51 -1.49 -10.31
N THR A 121 12.53 -2.20 -10.86
CA THR A 121 11.58 -1.69 -11.86
C THR A 121 10.20 -2.22 -11.56
N MET A 122 9.18 -1.42 -11.85
CA MET A 122 7.80 -1.87 -11.89
C MET A 122 7.54 -2.52 -13.26
N ILE A 123 6.64 -3.51 -13.30
CA ILE A 123 6.19 -4.17 -14.53
C ILE A 123 4.67 -4.17 -14.56
N LEU A 124 4.09 -3.76 -15.69
CA LEU A 124 2.70 -4.05 -16.03
C LEU A 124 2.65 -5.31 -16.89
N VAL A 125 2.14 -6.42 -16.36
CA VAL A 125 1.90 -7.65 -17.13
C VAL A 125 0.48 -7.58 -17.71
N PRO A 126 0.31 -7.50 -19.04
CA PRO A 126 -1.02 -7.50 -19.67
C PRO A 126 -1.73 -8.85 -19.51
N PRO A 127 -3.02 -8.98 -19.88
CA PRO A 127 -3.66 -10.28 -20.03
C PRO A 127 -3.01 -11.11 -21.15
N GLY A 128 -3.10 -12.44 -21.04
CA GLY A 128 -2.61 -13.40 -22.03
C GLY A 128 -1.16 -13.86 -21.85
N TYR A 129 -0.51 -13.55 -20.73
CA TYR A 129 0.85 -13.97 -20.43
C TYR A 129 0.89 -15.13 -19.44
N ASN A 130 1.76 -16.11 -19.69
CA ASN A 130 1.93 -17.25 -18.80
C ASN A 130 2.93 -16.92 -17.70
N VAL A 131 2.59 -17.29 -16.47
CA VAL A 131 3.38 -17.02 -15.27
C VAL A 131 3.49 -18.30 -14.45
N TYR A 132 4.71 -18.70 -14.10
CA TYR A 132 4.93 -19.65 -13.02
C TYR A 132 4.83 -18.92 -11.70
N THR A 133 4.12 -19.45 -10.72
CA THR A 133 4.05 -18.89 -9.36
C THR A 133 4.28 -19.98 -8.33
N GLY A 134 5.17 -19.71 -7.36
CA GLY A 134 5.54 -20.66 -6.33
C GLY A 134 6.47 -20.05 -5.28
N ILE A 135 6.77 -20.83 -4.23
CA ILE A 135 7.66 -20.42 -3.15
C ILE A 135 9.12 -20.51 -3.61
N ALA A 136 9.92 -19.49 -3.33
CA ALA A 136 11.35 -19.48 -3.58
C ALA A 136 12.06 -20.55 -2.74
N GLY A 137 12.87 -21.40 -3.38
CA GLY A 137 13.67 -22.39 -2.68
C GLY A 137 14.96 -21.80 -2.10
N PRO A 138 15.53 -22.41 -1.05
CA PRO A 138 16.84 -22.03 -0.54
C PRO A 138 17.93 -22.32 -1.58
N ILE A 139 18.84 -21.38 -1.78
CA ILE A 139 20.03 -21.57 -2.62
C ILE A 139 21.26 -21.17 -1.82
N ALA A 140 22.18 -22.13 -1.64
CA ALA A 140 23.38 -21.95 -0.84
C ALA A 140 24.21 -20.75 -1.34
N GLY A 141 24.51 -19.83 -0.43
CA GLY A 141 25.23 -18.58 -0.74
C GLY A 141 24.37 -17.46 -1.32
N TRP A 142 23.10 -17.71 -1.69
CA TRP A 142 22.18 -16.71 -2.24
C TRP A 142 21.14 -16.27 -1.22
N GLY A 143 20.47 -17.21 -0.55
CA GLY A 143 19.47 -16.90 0.45
C GLY A 143 18.69 -18.12 0.93
N ALA A 144 17.96 -17.94 2.03
CA ALA A 144 17.09 -18.97 2.60
C ALA A 144 15.83 -19.25 1.77
N GLY A 145 15.42 -18.33 0.89
CA GLY A 145 14.17 -18.46 0.14
C GLY A 145 12.95 -18.24 1.03
N GLY A 146 11.81 -18.80 0.62
CA GLY A 146 10.52 -18.71 1.33
C GLY A 146 9.56 -17.64 0.81
N GLY A 147 10.03 -16.70 -0.03
CA GLY A 147 9.18 -15.69 -0.65
C GLY A 147 8.30 -16.25 -1.77
N LEU A 148 7.05 -15.79 -1.87
CA LEU A 148 6.21 -16.07 -3.04
C LEU A 148 6.74 -15.30 -4.25
N GLN A 149 7.26 -16.01 -5.24
CA GLN A 149 7.82 -15.41 -6.45
C GLN A 149 7.09 -15.89 -7.70
N SER A 150 7.33 -15.16 -8.79
CA SER A 150 6.76 -15.50 -10.08
C SER A 150 7.78 -15.35 -11.20
N LYS A 151 7.61 -16.15 -12.25
CA LYS A 151 8.43 -16.11 -13.46
C LYS A 151 7.54 -15.95 -14.69
N LEU A 152 7.76 -14.89 -15.46
CA LEU A 152 7.18 -14.73 -16.80
C LEU A 152 7.71 -15.84 -17.73
N ILE A 153 6.80 -16.49 -18.44
CA ILE A 153 7.09 -17.55 -19.41
C ILE A 153 6.78 -17.00 -20.78
N GLY A 154 7.76 -17.07 -21.68
CA GLY A 154 7.58 -16.67 -23.07
C GLY A 154 7.92 -17.78 -24.04
N PRO A 155 7.68 -17.54 -25.34
CA PRO A 155 6.95 -16.39 -25.90
C PRO A 155 5.41 -16.46 -25.70
N PRO A 156 4.68 -15.31 -25.76
CA PRO A 156 5.20 -13.96 -25.95
C PRO A 156 5.86 -13.41 -24.69
N TRP A 157 6.89 -12.57 -24.86
CA TRP A 157 7.52 -11.83 -23.76
C TRP A 157 6.80 -10.52 -23.50
N VAL A 158 6.76 -10.08 -22.24
CA VAL A 158 6.18 -8.78 -21.89
C VAL A 158 6.96 -7.66 -22.60
N PRO A 159 6.30 -6.68 -23.24
CA PRO A 159 7.00 -5.64 -24.00
C PRO A 159 7.89 -4.79 -23.12
N ALA A 160 9.02 -4.30 -23.64
CA ALA A 160 9.96 -3.48 -22.88
C ALA A 160 9.31 -2.21 -22.31
N GLY A 161 8.34 -1.61 -23.02
CA GLY A 161 7.60 -0.41 -22.56
C GLY A 161 6.74 -0.65 -21.31
N ASN A 162 6.49 -1.91 -20.94
CA ASN A 162 5.77 -2.26 -19.74
C ASN A 162 6.67 -2.33 -18.49
N PHE A 163 7.98 -2.15 -18.64
CA PHE A 163 8.95 -2.04 -17.56
C PHE A 163 9.28 -0.57 -17.34
N PHE A 164 8.79 0.02 -16.24
CA PHE A 164 8.88 1.45 -15.98
C PHE A 164 9.25 1.71 -14.51
N ASN A 165 9.47 2.99 -14.16
CA ASN A 165 9.96 3.42 -12.85
C ASN A 165 11.24 2.68 -12.43
N GLN A 166 12.17 2.55 -13.38
CA GLN A 166 13.50 2.03 -13.09
C GLN A 166 14.21 2.98 -12.13
N GLN A 167 14.63 2.47 -10.98
CA GLN A 167 15.28 3.28 -9.94
C GLN A 167 16.23 2.44 -9.10
N ALA A 168 17.12 3.12 -8.38
CA ALA A 168 17.92 2.48 -7.33
C ALA A 168 17.00 2.04 -6.18
N VAL A 169 17.29 0.89 -5.58
CA VAL A 169 16.64 0.49 -4.33
C VAL A 169 17.18 1.37 -3.21
N MET A 170 16.28 1.97 -2.42
CA MET A 170 16.66 2.74 -1.24
C MET A 170 16.91 1.80 -0.04
N ASP A 171 17.10 2.35 1.16
CA ASP A 171 17.34 1.54 2.37
C ASP A 171 16.25 0.51 2.63
N TYR A 172 15.00 0.85 2.29
CA TYR A 172 13.84 -0.02 2.36
C TYR A 172 13.02 0.08 1.09
N VAL A 173 12.62 -1.06 0.54
CA VAL A 173 11.82 -1.17 -0.68
C VAL A 173 10.44 -0.54 -0.46
N LEU A 174 10.07 0.38 -1.33
CA LEU A 174 8.75 1.03 -1.34
C LEU A 174 8.35 1.60 0.04
N SER A 175 9.31 2.06 0.84
CA SER A 175 9.02 2.76 2.09
C SER A 175 8.74 4.22 1.79
N TYR A 176 7.48 4.61 1.96
CA TYR A 176 6.97 5.92 1.59
C TYR A 176 7.59 7.05 2.41
N ARG A 177 7.95 6.81 3.67
CA ARG A 177 8.60 7.82 4.52
C ARG A 177 9.92 8.36 3.94
N LEU A 178 10.62 7.55 3.13
CA LEU A 178 11.89 7.95 2.49
C LEU A 178 11.68 9.08 1.47
N LEU A 179 10.50 9.16 0.86
CA LEU A 179 10.14 10.24 -0.06
C LEU A 179 9.18 11.26 0.56
N ALA A 180 8.51 10.95 1.66
CA ALA A 180 7.65 11.88 2.40
C ALA A 180 8.03 11.89 3.88
N PRO A 181 9.11 12.59 4.28
CA PRO A 181 9.58 12.56 5.67
C PRO A 181 8.71 13.39 6.62
N ASP A 182 8.09 14.47 6.12
CA ASP A 182 7.50 15.50 6.97
C ASP A 182 6.02 15.78 6.66
N GLY A 183 5.39 16.56 7.55
CA GLY A 183 4.04 17.08 7.36
C GLY A 183 2.95 16.01 7.40
N ASN A 184 1.80 16.33 6.80
CA ASN A 184 0.69 15.38 6.73
C ASN A 184 1.05 14.18 5.84
N ALA A 185 1.63 14.40 4.67
CA ALA A 185 2.14 13.35 3.79
C ALA A 185 3.04 12.35 4.54
N GLY A 186 3.96 12.82 5.40
CA GLY A 186 4.82 11.94 6.18
C GLY A 186 4.08 11.12 7.24
N ARG A 187 3.05 11.67 7.87
CA ARG A 187 2.17 10.91 8.79
C ARG A 187 1.41 9.80 8.06
N ILE A 188 0.88 10.10 6.87
CA ILE A 188 0.20 9.10 6.03
C ILE A 188 1.19 8.04 5.54
N ALA A 189 2.37 8.45 5.08
CA ALA A 189 3.43 7.53 4.69
C ALA A 189 3.80 6.58 5.84
N ALA A 190 4.00 7.09 7.06
CA ALA A 190 4.28 6.27 8.22
C ALA A 190 3.13 5.29 8.55
N TYR A 191 1.88 5.73 8.44
CA TYR A 191 0.70 4.87 8.65
C TYR A 191 0.64 3.72 7.63
N LEU A 192 0.89 4.02 6.35
CA LEU A 192 0.84 3.05 5.27
C LEU A 192 2.04 2.10 5.29
N ASP A 193 3.23 2.59 5.63
CA ASP A 193 4.44 1.75 5.76
C ASP A 193 4.30 0.70 6.88
N GLY A 194 3.44 0.96 7.88
CA GLY A 194 3.15 0.00 8.95
C GLY A 194 2.15 -1.11 8.58
N ARG A 195 1.71 -1.18 7.31
CA ARG A 195 0.67 -2.10 6.85
C ARG A 195 1.03 -2.69 5.48
N ILE A 196 0.66 -3.95 5.30
CA ILE A 196 0.73 -4.64 4.01
C ILE A 196 -0.71 -4.85 3.54
N PRO A 197 -1.11 -4.32 2.37
CA PRO A 197 -2.46 -4.52 1.86
C PRO A 197 -2.68 -6.00 1.50
N ALA A 198 -3.88 -6.51 1.79
CA ALA A 198 -4.27 -7.84 1.35
C ALA A 198 -4.41 -7.86 -0.19
N ALA A 199 -4.14 -9.02 -0.78
CA ALA A 199 -4.16 -9.20 -2.22
C ALA A 199 -5.52 -8.90 -2.85
N TYR A 200 -5.47 -8.24 -4.00
CA TYR A 200 -6.61 -7.95 -4.87
C TYR A 200 -7.70 -7.10 -4.20
N THR A 201 -7.32 -6.35 -3.16
CA THR A 201 -8.21 -5.41 -2.49
C THR A 201 -8.09 -4.00 -3.09
N ASP A 202 -9.12 -3.18 -2.90
CA ASP A 202 -9.09 -1.76 -3.26
C ASP A 202 -7.93 -1.02 -2.57
N LEU A 203 -7.56 -1.46 -1.35
CA LEU A 203 -6.41 -0.90 -0.65
C LEU A 203 -5.10 -1.24 -1.37
N GLU A 204 -4.94 -2.45 -1.90
CA GLU A 204 -3.77 -2.77 -2.74
C GLU A 204 -3.73 -1.85 -3.97
N LEU A 205 -4.87 -1.59 -4.62
CA LEU A 205 -4.92 -0.67 -5.75
C LEU A 205 -4.48 0.75 -5.37
N VAL A 206 -4.83 1.24 -4.18
CA VAL A 206 -4.31 2.53 -3.66
C VAL A 206 -2.79 2.48 -3.53
N TYR A 207 -2.23 1.41 -2.95
CA TYR A 207 -0.79 1.25 -2.83
C TYR A 207 -0.10 1.19 -4.20
N LEU A 208 -0.64 0.45 -5.16
CA LEU A 208 -0.09 0.35 -6.51
C LEU A 208 -0.07 1.72 -7.20
N ASN A 209 -1.13 2.52 -7.09
CA ASN A 209 -1.16 3.87 -7.65
C ASN A 209 -0.11 4.80 -7.00
N LEU A 210 0.14 4.64 -5.70
CA LEU A 210 1.20 5.36 -5.00
C LEU A 210 2.59 4.88 -5.44
N ASP A 211 2.79 3.58 -5.66
CA ASP A 211 4.04 3.00 -6.17
C ASP A 211 4.39 3.51 -7.57
N MET A 212 3.38 3.75 -8.42
CA MET A 212 3.57 4.41 -9.73
C MET A 212 4.15 5.82 -9.60
N LEU A 213 3.90 6.51 -8.48
CA LEU A 213 4.42 7.83 -8.18
C LEU A 213 5.68 7.79 -7.30
N TYR A 214 6.06 6.63 -6.77
CA TYR A 214 7.20 6.47 -5.88
C TYR A 214 8.52 6.46 -6.66
N THR A 215 8.98 7.65 -7.03
CA THR A 215 10.34 7.87 -7.56
C THR A 215 10.87 9.21 -7.04
N ARG A 216 12.19 9.40 -7.06
CA ARG A 216 12.80 10.69 -6.66
C ARG A 216 12.28 11.85 -7.52
N ASP A 217 12.11 11.62 -8.82
CA ASP A 217 11.69 12.62 -9.80
C ASP A 217 10.22 13.04 -9.63
N THR A 218 9.36 12.10 -9.21
CA THR A 218 7.92 12.36 -8.99
C THR A 218 7.58 12.64 -7.52
N SER A 219 8.58 12.86 -6.67
CA SER A 219 8.39 12.98 -5.21
C SER A 219 7.41 14.09 -4.78
N SER A 220 7.32 15.20 -5.52
CA SER A 220 6.33 16.25 -5.24
C SER A 220 4.89 15.80 -5.50
N ARG A 221 4.65 15.11 -6.62
CA ARG A 221 3.34 14.52 -6.98
C ARG A 221 2.97 13.41 -6.00
N PHE A 222 3.94 12.58 -5.62
CA PHE A 222 3.77 11.54 -4.62
C PHE A 222 3.32 12.11 -3.26
N ARG A 223 4.03 13.12 -2.74
CA ARG A 223 3.63 13.81 -1.50
C ARG A 223 2.23 14.41 -1.60
N SER A 224 1.90 15.03 -2.74
CA SER A 224 0.56 15.58 -2.98
C SER A 224 -0.53 14.50 -3.00
N ALA A 225 -0.24 13.32 -3.55
CA ALA A 225 -1.16 12.18 -3.54
C ALA A 225 -1.38 11.64 -2.11
N LEU A 226 -0.31 11.54 -1.29
CA LEU A 226 -0.43 11.18 0.12
C LEU A 226 -1.28 12.20 0.91
N ASP A 227 -1.13 13.49 0.61
CA ASP A 227 -1.95 14.55 1.20
C ASP A 227 -3.42 14.51 0.75
N GLN A 228 -3.72 13.89 -0.39
CA GLN A 228 -5.09 13.74 -0.90
C GLN A 228 -5.87 12.62 -0.21
N ILE A 229 -5.19 11.55 0.17
CA ILE A 229 -5.83 10.39 0.83
C ILE A 229 -5.88 10.53 2.36
N GLY A 230 -5.15 11.50 2.92
CA GLY A 230 -5.13 11.74 4.36
C GLY A 230 -6.39 12.44 4.88
N PRO A 231 -6.79 12.19 6.15
CA PRO A 231 -7.98 12.79 6.73
C PRO A 231 -7.89 14.30 6.92
N GLY A 232 -6.68 14.88 6.92
CA GLY A 232 -6.47 16.32 7.10
C GLY A 232 -7.25 17.21 6.10
N ARG A 233 -7.62 16.68 4.92
CA ARG A 233 -8.52 17.40 3.99
C ARG A 233 -9.94 17.51 4.49
N TYR A 234 -10.46 16.48 5.15
CA TYR A 234 -11.79 16.50 5.75
C TYR A 234 -11.80 17.41 6.99
N ASP A 235 -10.72 17.41 7.77
CA ASP A 235 -10.57 18.34 8.90
C ASP A 235 -10.53 19.80 8.43
N LEU A 236 -9.86 20.10 7.32
CA LEU A 236 -9.85 21.46 6.74
C LEU A 236 -11.23 21.90 6.27
N LEU A 237 -12.03 21.01 5.68
CA LEU A 237 -13.40 21.34 5.29
C LEU A 237 -14.28 21.65 6.51
N ALA A 238 -14.18 20.83 7.56
CA ALA A 238 -14.88 21.07 8.82
C ALA A 238 -14.44 22.39 9.49
N LYS A 239 -13.12 22.65 9.53
CA LYS A 239 -12.55 23.87 10.09
C LYS A 239 -12.97 25.11 9.30
N ASN A 240 -12.96 25.06 7.98
CA ASN A 240 -13.39 26.17 7.13
C ASN A 240 -14.90 26.41 7.25
N GLY A 241 -15.71 25.35 7.36
CA GLY A 241 -17.14 25.45 7.64
C GLY A 241 -17.41 26.14 8.98
N LEU A 242 -16.68 25.74 10.03
CA LEU A 242 -16.78 26.39 11.35
C LEU A 242 -16.34 27.85 11.30
N TYR A 243 -15.23 28.15 10.63
CA TYR A 243 -14.75 29.53 10.48
C TYR A 243 -15.74 30.41 9.72
N ALA A 244 -16.35 29.90 8.64
CA ALA A 244 -17.39 30.61 7.91
C ALA A 244 -18.65 30.86 8.76
N ALA A 245 -19.05 29.89 9.59
CA ALA A 245 -20.17 30.03 10.51
C ALA A 245 -19.90 31.10 11.59
N VAL A 246 -18.69 31.15 12.13
CA VAL A 246 -18.27 32.19 13.10
C VAL A 246 -18.31 33.57 12.44
N LEU A 247 -17.69 33.75 11.27
CA LEU A 247 -17.71 35.03 10.56
C LEU A 247 -19.12 35.50 10.22
N PHE A 248 -20.01 34.58 9.83
CA PHE A 248 -21.41 34.90 9.59
C PHE A 248 -22.13 35.35 10.86
N THR A 249 -21.90 34.65 11.98
CA THR A 249 -22.54 34.97 13.27
C THR A 249 -22.06 36.32 13.79
N ASP A 250 -20.76 36.59 13.74
CA ASP A 250 -20.17 37.89 14.11
C ASP A 250 -20.74 39.04 13.26
N ALA A 251 -20.95 38.83 11.97
CA ALA A 251 -21.57 39.82 11.09
C ALA A 251 -23.05 40.08 11.44
N VAL A 252 -23.80 39.04 11.78
CA VAL A 252 -25.19 39.16 12.25
C VAL A 252 -25.24 39.92 13.58
N ASP A 253 -24.41 39.55 14.54
CA ASP A 253 -24.35 40.18 15.86
C ASP A 253 -23.92 41.65 15.77
N SER A 254 -22.95 41.96 14.91
CA SER A 254 -22.54 43.34 14.62
C SER A 254 -23.71 44.15 14.04
N ARG A 255 -24.48 43.57 13.11
CA ARG A 255 -25.64 44.23 12.52
C ARG A 255 -26.77 44.44 13.55
N ILE A 256 -27.07 43.44 14.37
CA ILE A 256 -28.03 43.55 15.47
C ILE A 256 -27.61 44.65 16.45
N SER A 257 -26.35 44.64 16.90
CA SER A 257 -25.80 45.66 17.78
C SER A 257 -25.88 47.05 17.17
N SER A 258 -25.62 47.20 15.86
CA SER A 258 -25.76 48.48 15.16
C SER A 258 -27.22 48.97 15.09
N LEU A 259 -28.19 48.06 14.94
CA LEU A 259 -29.61 48.40 14.96
C LEU A 259 -30.06 48.87 16.34
N PHE A 260 -29.55 48.27 17.42
CA PHE A 260 -29.99 48.57 18.79
C PHE A 260 -29.12 49.59 19.55
N SER A 261 -27.98 50.01 18.99
CA SER A 261 -27.11 51.06 19.56
C SER A 261 -27.37 52.46 18.99
N GLY A 262 -28.19 52.59 17.95
CA GLY A 262 -28.68 53.88 17.45
C GLY A 262 -29.62 54.56 18.45
N LYS A 263 -29.64 55.90 18.47
CA LYS A 263 -30.68 56.64 19.19
C LYS A 263 -32.07 56.19 18.67
N PRO A 264 -33.15 56.29 19.47
CA PRO A 264 -34.50 55.87 19.05
C PRO A 264 -34.99 56.51 17.73
N SER A 265 -34.35 57.59 17.27
CA SER A 265 -34.59 58.26 15.99
C SER A 265 -34.06 57.52 14.75
N ASP A 266 -33.18 56.53 14.91
CA ASP A 266 -32.43 55.91 13.81
C ASP A 266 -32.85 54.46 13.53
N LEU A 267 -33.89 53.96 14.23
CA LEU A 267 -34.45 52.64 13.97
C LEU A 267 -35.25 52.65 12.65
N PRO A 268 -35.02 51.71 11.73
CA PRO A 268 -35.87 51.58 10.55
C PRO A 268 -37.28 51.22 11.01
N VAL A 269 -38.24 52.06 10.60
CA VAL A 269 -39.66 51.92 10.90
C VAL A 269 -40.16 50.57 10.36
N PHE A 270 -40.26 49.57 11.24
CA PHE A 270 -41.00 48.34 10.98
C PHE A 270 -42.51 48.63 11.09
N ASN A 271 -43.05 49.45 10.18
CA ASN A 271 -44.48 49.53 9.93
C ASN A 271 -44.76 48.97 8.54
N GLN A 272 -44.93 47.65 8.42
CA GLN A 272 -45.78 47.13 7.36
C GLN A 272 -46.33 45.72 7.56
N PHE A 273 -46.66 45.30 8.79
CA PHE A 273 -47.58 44.15 8.98
C PHE A 273 -48.42 44.32 10.24
N ALA A 274 -49.06 45.48 10.42
CA ALA A 274 -50.24 45.59 11.27
C ALA A 274 -51.46 45.41 10.35
N GLY A 275 -52.22 44.34 10.61
CA GLY A 275 -53.29 43.86 9.77
C GLY A 275 -54.31 44.92 9.39
N HIS A 276 -54.85 44.76 8.18
CA HIS A 276 -56.15 45.28 7.78
C HIS A 276 -57.15 45.14 8.95
N ALA A 277 -57.53 46.28 9.52
CA ALA A 277 -58.69 46.35 10.38
C ALA A 277 -59.93 46.07 9.52
N LEU A 278 -60.65 45.01 9.85
CA LEU A 278 -62.01 44.78 9.35
C LEU A 278 -62.91 45.92 9.86
N PRO A 279 -63.76 46.53 9.02
CA PRO A 279 -64.68 47.56 9.48
C PRO A 279 -65.74 46.97 10.40
N MET A 280 -65.97 47.63 11.54
CA MET A 280 -67.03 47.31 12.49
C MET A 280 -68.40 47.58 11.88
N GLU A 281 -69.28 46.60 11.98
CA GLU A 281 -70.72 46.76 11.78
C GLU A 281 -71.30 47.61 12.92
N THR A 282 -71.98 48.68 12.55
CA THR A 282 -72.71 49.55 13.46
C THR A 282 -73.99 48.88 13.94
N GLU A 283 -74.08 48.70 15.25
CA GLU A 283 -75.28 48.40 16.02
C GLU A 283 -76.33 49.51 15.82
N LYS A 284 -77.54 49.14 15.38
CA LYS A 284 -78.74 49.97 15.54
C LYS A 284 -79.53 49.44 16.73
N GLN A 285 -79.71 50.29 17.72
CA GLN A 285 -80.72 50.17 18.77
C GLN A 285 -82.12 50.29 18.15
N ASP A 286 -82.94 49.26 18.36
CA ASP A 286 -84.25 49.29 19.05
C ASP A 286 -84.79 47.86 19.21
#